data_AF-A0A940CHB7-F1
#
_entry.id   AF-A0A940CHB7-F1
#
_cell.length_a   1.000
_cell.length_b   1.000
_cell.length_c   1.000
_cell.angle_alpha   90.00
_cell.angle_beta   90.00
_cell.angle_gamma   90.00
#
_symmetry.space_group_name_H-M   'P 1'
#
loop_
_entity.id
_entity.type
_entity.pdbx_description
1 polymer ?
#
loop_
_entity_poly.entity_id
_entity_poly.type
_entity_poly.pdbx_seq_one_letter_code
_entity_poly.pdbx_strand_id
1 'polypeptide(L)'
;MNEEVDKISQKIHTIKEDIETKERTIEQLRNFFNNVNDSSEINDLEREYLISAVERKIRIEFPEKAKKILGDKSEKAKELLEEFFGLLKEEFDWSKNKVGSRVKVGGDMISGRQYVNWYISYKNRNKTQTHLSYNQKTPKDDPFLQVSYGESGDAEENETKTFRVELKEDALNLYKSFLSKTIIKE
;
A
#
# COMPACT_ATOMS: atom_id res chain seq x y z
N MET A 1 -0.08 -30.91 -1.62
CA MET A 1 0.20 -30.32 -0.30
C MET A 1 -0.99 -29.43 0.01
N ASN A 2 -1.81 -29.80 0.99
CA ASN A 2 -2.94 -28.96 1.39
C ASN A 2 -2.37 -27.80 2.20
N GLU A 3 -2.25 -26.63 1.57
CA GLU A 3 -2.12 -25.38 2.32
C GLU A 3 -3.43 -25.22 3.09
N GLU A 4 -3.39 -25.40 4.41
CA GLU A 4 -4.42 -24.82 5.26
C GLU A 4 -4.38 -23.32 4.99
N VAL A 5 -5.38 -22.82 4.28
CA VAL A 5 -5.63 -21.39 4.20
C VAL A 5 -5.85 -20.96 5.64
N ASP A 6 -4.87 -20.25 6.21
CA ASP A 6 -4.96 -19.66 7.54
C ASP A 6 -6.28 -18.89 7.62
N LYS A 7 -7.26 -19.48 8.29
CA LYS A 7 -8.59 -18.89 8.46
C LYS A 7 -8.60 -18.13 9.77
N ILE A 8 -9.05 -16.89 9.70
CA ILE A 8 -9.29 -16.05 10.87
C ILE A 8 -10.35 -16.74 11.73
N SER A 9 -10.05 -16.93 13.02
CA SER A 9 -10.98 -17.56 13.94
C SER A 9 -12.19 -16.67 14.27
N GLN A 10 -13.31 -17.28 14.64
CA GLN A 10 -14.53 -16.53 15.00
C GLN A 10 -14.31 -15.59 16.19
N LYS A 11 -13.45 -16.00 17.14
CA LYS A 11 -13.03 -15.15 18.29
C LYS A 11 -12.42 -13.84 17.80
N ILE A 12 -11.57 -13.90 16.77
CA ILE A 12 -10.90 -12.73 16.22
C ILE A 12 -11.88 -11.81 15.48
N HIS A 13 -12.86 -12.36 14.78
CA HIS A 13 -13.95 -11.56 14.20
C HIS A 13 -14.73 -10.78 15.27
N THR A 14 -15.09 -11.43 16.38
CA THR A 14 -15.78 -10.76 17.50
C THR A 14 -14.93 -9.64 18.11
N ILE A 15 -13.61 -9.87 18.28
CA ILE A 15 -12.71 -8.84 18.81
C ILE A 15 -12.64 -7.64 17.84
N LYS A 16 -12.55 -7.88 16.54
CA LYS A 16 -12.54 -6.80 15.53
C LYS A 16 -13.81 -5.97 15.58
N GLU A 17 -14.97 -6.61 15.62
CA GLU A 17 -16.26 -5.92 15.73
C GLU A 17 -16.32 -5.05 17.00
N ASP A 18 -15.81 -5.58 18.12
CA ASP A 18 -15.67 -4.86 19.39
C ASP A 18 -14.70 -3.67 19.33
N ILE A 19 -13.67 -3.74 18.49
CA ILE A 19 -12.76 -2.62 18.24
C ILE A 19 -13.50 -1.55 17.43
N GLU A 20 -14.16 -1.94 16.35
CA GLU A 20 -14.78 -1.00 15.41
C GLU A 20 -15.99 -0.28 16.01
N THR A 21 -16.83 -0.98 16.76
CA THR A 21 -18.14 -0.48 17.21
C THR A 21 -18.13 0.23 18.55
N LYS A 22 -17.27 -0.17 19.50
CA LYS A 22 -17.27 0.40 20.85
C LYS A 22 -16.50 1.72 20.88
N GLU A 23 -17.02 2.69 21.64
CA GLU A 23 -16.27 3.87 22.00
C GLU A 23 -15.11 3.48 22.92
N ARG A 24 -13.91 3.97 22.59
CA ARG A 24 -12.69 3.67 23.33
C ARG A 24 -11.84 4.91 23.44
N THR A 25 -11.14 5.06 24.56
CA THR A 25 -10.14 6.11 24.71
C THR A 25 -8.89 5.77 23.89
N ILE A 26 -8.06 6.78 23.61
CA ILE A 26 -6.80 6.56 22.89
C ILE A 26 -5.85 5.65 23.67
N GLU A 27 -5.85 5.70 25.01
CA GLU A 27 -5.06 4.82 25.87
C GLU A 27 -5.53 3.37 25.75
N GLN A 28 -6.84 3.13 25.69
CA GLN A 28 -7.40 1.79 25.47
C GLN A 28 -7.00 1.24 24.09
N LEU A 29 -7.12 2.05 23.03
CA LEU A 29 -6.74 1.63 21.68
C LEU A 29 -5.24 1.38 21.56
N ARG A 30 -4.40 2.20 22.20
CA ARG A 30 -2.95 2.00 22.26
C ARG A 30 -2.60 0.70 22.97
N ASN A 31 -3.26 0.40 24.10
CA ASN A 31 -3.04 -0.86 24.81
C ASN A 31 -3.48 -2.06 23.96
N PHE A 32 -4.61 -1.95 23.24
CA PHE A 32 -5.03 -2.97 22.27
C PHE A 32 -3.97 -3.21 21.20
N PHE A 33 -3.47 -2.15 20.57
CA PHE A 33 -2.43 -2.23 19.54
C PHE A 33 -1.19 -2.98 20.05
N ASN A 34 -0.67 -2.59 21.22
CA ASN A 34 0.49 -3.24 21.82
C ASN A 34 0.22 -4.72 22.15
N ASN A 35 -0.92 -5.02 22.78
CA ASN A 35 -1.28 -6.39 23.15
C ASN A 35 -1.42 -7.30 21.92
N VAL A 36 -2.00 -6.79 20.83
CA VAL A 36 -2.11 -7.54 19.57
C VAL A 36 -0.72 -7.75 18.96
N ASN A 37 0.15 -6.74 18.96
CA ASN A 37 1.53 -6.87 18.47
C ASN A 37 2.34 -7.91 19.26
N ASP A 38 2.21 -7.93 20.58
CA ASP A 38 3.01 -8.77 21.46
C ASP A 38 2.41 -10.19 21.68
N SER A 39 1.21 -10.44 21.15
CA SER A 39 0.50 -11.71 21.36
C SER A 39 1.16 -12.88 20.62
N SER A 40 1.49 -13.95 21.34
CA SER A 40 1.90 -15.24 20.75
C SER A 40 0.73 -16.19 20.47
N GLU A 41 -0.50 -15.79 20.83
CA GLU A 41 -1.71 -16.62 20.68
C GLU A 41 -2.37 -16.54 19.31
N ILE A 42 -1.95 -15.59 18.47
CA ILE A 42 -2.54 -15.32 17.15
C ILE A 42 -1.46 -15.43 16.08
N ASN A 43 -1.84 -15.93 14.90
CA ASN A 43 -0.94 -15.96 13.75
C ASN A 43 -0.80 -14.57 13.11
N ASP A 44 0.12 -14.42 12.16
CA ASP A 44 0.41 -13.13 11.53
C ASP A 44 -0.79 -12.56 10.75
N LEU A 45 -1.61 -13.43 10.17
CA LEU A 45 -2.81 -13.04 9.45
C LEU A 45 -3.87 -12.45 10.39
N GLU A 46 -4.15 -13.11 11.52
CA GLU A 46 -5.05 -12.63 12.56
C GLU A 46 -4.51 -11.37 13.23
N ARG A 47 -3.19 -11.29 13.43
CA ARG A 47 -2.50 -10.11 13.95
C ARG A 47 -2.71 -8.90 13.05
N GLU A 48 -2.41 -9.00 11.76
CA GLU A 48 -2.62 -7.90 10.80
C GLU A 48 -4.11 -7.53 10.69
N TYR A 49 -5.00 -8.52 10.76
CA TYR A 49 -6.45 -8.29 10.74
C TYR A 49 -6.95 -7.45 11.93
N LEU A 50 -6.41 -7.68 13.13
CA LEU A 50 -6.75 -6.89 14.32
C LEU A 50 -6.01 -5.54 14.34
N ILE A 51 -4.72 -5.53 13.99
CA ILE A 51 -3.91 -4.30 13.93
C ILE A 51 -4.55 -3.30 13.00
N SER A 52 -4.91 -3.71 11.78
CA SER A 52 -5.52 -2.83 10.79
C SER A 52 -6.82 -2.18 11.30
N ALA A 53 -7.63 -2.90 12.08
CA ALA A 53 -8.84 -2.36 12.69
C ALA A 53 -8.53 -1.31 13.77
N VAL A 54 -7.57 -1.58 14.65
CA VAL A 54 -7.14 -0.63 15.70
C VAL A 54 -6.49 0.60 15.08
N GLU A 55 -5.60 0.41 14.11
CA GLU A 55 -4.93 1.50 13.37
C GLU A 55 -5.95 2.42 12.72
N ARG A 56 -6.91 1.84 11.99
CA ARG A 56 -7.99 2.56 11.33
C ARG A 56 -8.77 3.42 12.32
N LYS A 57 -9.20 2.83 13.44
CA LYS A 57 -9.96 3.56 14.46
C LYS A 57 -9.15 4.72 15.06
N ILE A 58 -7.88 4.50 15.41
CA ILE A 58 -6.99 5.56 15.91
C ILE A 58 -6.82 6.68 14.87
N ARG A 59 -6.62 6.34 13.59
CA ARG A 59 -6.40 7.32 12.51
C ARG A 59 -7.65 8.16 12.21
N ILE A 60 -8.84 7.60 12.44
CA ILE A 60 -10.14 8.28 12.24
C ILE A 60 -10.51 9.12 13.46
N GLU A 61 -10.49 8.54 14.66
CA GLU A 61 -11.02 9.17 15.87
C GLU A 61 -9.97 10.06 16.57
N PHE A 62 -8.68 9.77 16.39
CA PHE A 62 -7.57 10.46 17.07
C PHE A 62 -6.41 10.85 16.12
N PRO A 63 -6.68 11.54 15.00
CA PRO A 63 -5.68 11.82 13.95
C PRO A 63 -4.43 12.55 14.48
N GLU A 64 -4.61 13.53 15.37
CA GLU A 64 -3.53 14.31 16.01
C GLU A 64 -2.57 13.44 16.83
N LYS A 65 -3.06 12.35 17.41
CA LYS A 65 -2.28 11.42 18.24
C LYS A 65 -1.74 10.24 17.43
N ALA A 66 -2.36 9.93 16.28
CA ALA A 66 -2.07 8.75 15.49
C ALA A 66 -0.60 8.69 15.06
N LYS A 67 0.01 9.82 14.65
CA LYS A 67 1.43 9.83 14.23
C LYS A 67 2.39 9.40 15.34
N LYS A 68 2.11 9.80 16.59
CA LYS A 68 2.94 9.45 17.75
C LYS A 68 2.83 7.97 18.14
N ILE A 69 1.68 7.35 17.86
CA ILE A 69 1.38 5.97 18.29
C ILE A 69 1.72 4.97 17.19
N LEU A 70 1.36 5.29 15.94
CA LEU A 70 1.40 4.38 14.79
C LEU A 70 2.47 4.77 13.75
N GLY A 71 3.23 5.83 13.97
CA GLY A 71 4.18 6.36 12.99
C GLY A 71 3.53 7.14 11.84
N ASP A 72 4.26 7.35 10.74
CA ASP A 72 3.72 8.05 9.58
C ASP A 72 2.63 7.21 8.89
N LYS A 73 1.57 7.86 8.39
CA LYS A 73 0.49 7.18 7.64
C LYS A 73 1.00 6.52 6.35
N SER A 74 2.17 6.94 5.88
CA SER A 74 2.75 6.52 4.62
C SER A 74 3.78 5.40 4.75
N GLU A 75 4.18 5.01 5.97
CA GLU A 75 5.35 4.14 6.16
C GLU A 75 5.18 2.80 5.44
N LYS A 76 4.06 2.10 5.67
CA LYS A 76 3.72 0.84 4.99
C LYS A 76 3.76 0.95 3.45
N ALA A 77 3.28 2.07 2.90
CA ALA A 77 3.27 2.31 1.46
C ALA A 77 4.69 2.54 0.91
N LYS A 78 5.50 3.28 1.65
CA LYS A 78 6.88 3.58 1.27
C LYS A 78 7.76 2.34 1.36
N GLU A 79 7.68 1.58 2.44
CA GLU A 79 8.43 0.33 2.64
C GLU A 79 8.15 -0.67 1.52
N LEU A 80 6.87 -0.94 1.23
CA LEU A 80 6.48 -1.87 0.17
C LEU A 80 7.01 -1.42 -1.21
N LEU A 81 6.89 -0.13 -1.54
CA LEU A 81 7.37 0.37 -2.82
C LEU A 81 8.90 0.42 -2.87
N GLU A 82 9.60 0.64 -1.76
CA GLU A 82 11.07 0.57 -1.75
C GLU A 82 11.57 -0.87 -1.91
N GLU A 83 10.91 -1.84 -1.29
CA GLU A 83 11.15 -3.28 -1.51
C GLU A 83 11.00 -3.62 -3.00
N PHE A 84 9.85 -3.27 -3.59
CA PHE A 84 9.60 -3.49 -5.02
C PHE A 84 10.63 -2.79 -5.90
N PHE A 85 10.98 -1.55 -5.57
CA PHE A 85 11.94 -0.80 -6.36
C PHE A 85 13.35 -1.37 -6.28
N GLY A 86 13.74 -1.96 -5.14
CA GLY A 86 14.97 -2.73 -5.00
C GLY A 86 15.04 -3.88 -6.00
N LEU A 87 14.02 -4.74 -6.01
CA LEU A 87 13.92 -5.87 -6.94
C LEU A 87 13.96 -5.41 -8.42
N LEU A 88 13.20 -4.37 -8.74
CA LEU A 88 13.12 -3.85 -10.11
C LEU A 88 14.43 -3.20 -10.60
N LYS A 89 15.27 -2.70 -9.70
CA LYS A 89 16.58 -2.15 -10.06
C LYS A 89 17.58 -3.23 -10.46
N GLU A 90 17.43 -4.44 -9.93
CA GLU A 90 18.27 -5.58 -10.30
C GLU A 90 17.87 -6.13 -11.69
N GLU A 91 16.59 -6.05 -12.03
CA GLU A 91 16.03 -6.63 -13.26
C GLU A 91 16.04 -5.70 -14.48
N PHE A 92 16.00 -4.38 -14.28
CA PHE A 92 15.83 -3.40 -15.37
C PHE A 92 16.87 -2.28 -15.34
N ASP A 93 17.23 -1.75 -16.52
CA ASP A 93 18.06 -0.55 -16.62
C ASP A 93 17.22 0.72 -16.47
N TRP A 94 17.41 1.41 -15.36
CA TRP A 94 16.72 2.66 -15.02
C TRP A 94 17.44 3.92 -15.49
N SER A 95 18.61 3.82 -16.13
CA SER A 95 19.48 4.95 -16.48
C SER A 95 18.82 5.96 -17.43
N LYS A 96 17.87 5.49 -18.26
CA LYS A 96 17.18 6.29 -19.27
C LYS A 96 15.83 6.85 -18.82
N ASN A 97 15.46 6.65 -17.55
CA ASN A 97 14.20 7.14 -17.02
C ASN A 97 14.15 8.67 -16.99
N LYS A 98 13.15 9.28 -17.64
CA LYS A 98 13.00 10.74 -17.74
C LYS A 98 12.35 11.40 -16.53
N VAL A 99 11.79 10.63 -15.60
CA VAL A 99 11.07 11.18 -14.43
C VAL A 99 11.77 10.89 -13.10
N GLY A 100 13.01 10.39 -13.14
CA GLY A 100 13.79 10.02 -11.96
C GLY A 100 13.42 8.66 -11.38
N SER A 101 14.44 7.94 -10.91
CA SER A 101 14.34 6.52 -10.52
C SER A 101 14.40 6.38 -9.00
N ARG A 102 13.25 6.61 -8.36
CA ARG A 102 13.02 6.48 -6.91
C ARG A 102 11.53 6.31 -6.62
N VAL A 103 11.22 5.87 -5.41
CA VAL A 103 9.89 5.96 -4.81
C VAL A 103 9.56 7.43 -4.52
N LYS A 104 8.35 7.88 -4.90
CA LYS A 104 7.94 9.29 -4.88
C LYS A 104 6.61 9.44 -4.14
N VAL A 105 6.50 10.50 -3.35
CA VAL A 105 5.19 10.98 -2.89
C VAL A 105 4.43 11.56 -4.08
N GLY A 106 3.16 11.20 -4.23
CA GLY A 106 2.34 11.66 -5.33
C GLY A 106 1.55 12.92 -5.02
N GLY A 107 1.19 13.62 -6.09
CA GLY A 107 0.55 14.93 -6.01
C GLY A 107 -0.82 14.89 -5.32
N ASP A 108 -1.51 13.75 -5.35
CA ASP A 108 -2.80 13.60 -4.67
C ASP A 108 -2.65 13.60 -3.15
N MET A 109 -1.57 13.03 -2.62
CA MET A 109 -1.29 13.13 -1.19
C MET A 109 -0.81 14.53 -0.80
N ILE A 110 0.04 15.15 -1.61
CA ILE A 110 0.52 16.53 -1.36
C ILE A 110 -0.65 17.52 -1.35
N SER A 111 -1.59 17.36 -2.27
CA SER A 111 -2.77 18.23 -2.39
C SER A 111 -3.93 17.85 -1.45
N GLY A 112 -3.80 16.76 -0.69
CA GLY A 112 -4.83 16.28 0.23
C GLY A 112 -6.02 15.57 -0.43
N ARG A 113 -5.96 15.28 -1.74
CA ARG A 113 -6.98 14.49 -2.46
C ARG A 113 -6.98 13.01 -2.07
N GLN A 114 -5.84 12.48 -1.65
CA GLN A 114 -5.70 11.12 -1.14
C GLN A 114 -5.01 11.13 0.22
N TYR A 115 -5.46 10.23 1.09
CA TYR A 115 -4.85 10.02 2.39
C TYR A 115 -3.40 9.51 2.27
N VAL A 116 -3.17 8.56 1.36
CA VAL A 116 -1.85 8.03 1.00
C VAL A 116 -1.75 7.94 -0.51
N ASN A 117 -0.66 8.43 -1.09
CA ASN A 117 -0.36 8.31 -2.52
C ASN A 117 1.16 8.30 -2.69
N TRP A 118 1.71 7.13 -2.95
CA TRP A 118 3.13 6.91 -3.24
C TRP A 118 3.27 6.08 -4.50
N TYR A 119 4.34 6.28 -5.27
CA TYR A 119 4.48 5.59 -6.55
C TYR A 119 5.92 5.46 -7.03
N ILE A 120 6.11 4.51 -7.94
CA ILE A 120 7.29 4.33 -8.78
C ILE A 120 6.84 4.59 -10.22
N SER A 121 7.68 5.24 -11.01
CA SER A 121 7.38 5.46 -12.42
C SER A 121 8.59 5.45 -13.32
N TYR A 122 8.37 4.95 -14.54
CA TYR A 122 9.32 5.01 -15.63
C TYR A 122 8.69 5.74 -16.81
N LYS A 123 9.44 6.66 -17.43
CA LYS A 123 9.05 7.33 -18.68
C LYS A 123 10.22 7.30 -19.65
N ASN A 124 9.99 6.80 -20.86
CA ASN A 124 11.01 6.78 -21.92
C ASN A 124 11.01 8.09 -22.73
N ARG A 125 11.94 8.21 -23.69
CA ARG A 125 12.07 9.38 -24.57
C ARG A 125 10.88 9.58 -25.53
N ASN A 126 10.16 8.50 -25.83
CA ASN A 126 8.98 8.50 -26.70
C ASN A 126 7.69 8.85 -25.94
N LYS A 127 7.80 9.29 -24.68
CA LYS A 127 6.69 9.63 -23.77
C LYS A 127 5.81 8.44 -23.35
N THR A 128 6.12 7.21 -23.73
CA THR A 128 5.54 6.01 -23.11
C THR A 128 5.96 5.94 -21.65
N GLN A 129 5.01 5.61 -20.79
CA GLN A 129 5.18 5.61 -19.35
C GLN A 129 4.48 4.42 -18.70
N THR A 130 4.99 4.01 -17.55
CA THR A 130 4.32 3.07 -16.67
C THR A 130 4.48 3.50 -15.21
N HIS A 131 3.42 3.31 -14.43
CA HIS A 131 3.36 3.67 -13.01
C HIS A 131 2.88 2.49 -12.18
N LEU A 132 3.45 2.33 -11.00
CA LEU A 132 2.93 1.49 -9.93
C LEU A 132 2.77 2.37 -8.70
N SER A 133 1.55 2.49 -8.18
CA SER A 133 1.22 3.35 -7.05
C SER A 133 0.50 2.60 -5.93
N TYR A 134 0.81 2.98 -4.70
CA TYR A 134 0.06 2.62 -3.50
C TYR A 134 -0.83 3.80 -3.12
N ASN A 135 -2.12 3.55 -3.04
CA ASN A 135 -3.13 4.58 -2.84
C ASN A 135 -4.04 4.23 -1.68
N GLN A 136 -4.48 5.26 -0.96
CA GLN A 136 -5.57 5.17 0.00
C GLN A 136 -6.33 6.50 -0.05
N LYS A 137 -7.62 6.44 -0.39
CA LYS A 137 -8.42 7.67 -0.59
C LYS A 137 -8.66 8.40 0.72
N THR A 138 -9.20 7.71 1.72
CA THR A 138 -9.42 8.22 3.07
C THR A 138 -8.85 7.25 4.11
N PRO A 139 -8.68 7.66 5.39
CA PRO A 139 -8.27 6.73 6.46
C PRO A 139 -9.24 5.55 6.68
N LYS A 140 -10.47 5.63 6.15
CA LYS A 140 -11.50 4.60 6.29
C LYS A 140 -11.39 3.52 5.22
N ASP A 141 -10.85 3.88 4.06
CA ASP A 141 -10.78 3.00 2.91
C ASP A 141 -9.62 2.02 3.06
N ASP A 142 -9.78 0.81 2.55
CA ASP A 142 -8.67 -0.10 2.37
C ASP A 142 -7.70 0.46 1.32
N PRO A 143 -6.38 0.34 1.53
CA PRO A 143 -5.41 0.73 0.53
C PRO A 143 -5.47 -0.21 -0.68
N PHE A 144 -4.98 0.27 -1.82
CA PHE A 144 -4.92 -0.50 -3.06
C PHE A 144 -3.68 -0.13 -3.87
N LEU A 145 -3.21 -1.09 -4.66
CA LEU A 145 -2.18 -0.88 -5.66
C LEU A 145 -2.84 -0.54 -7.00
N GLN A 146 -2.27 0.37 -7.75
CA GLN A 146 -2.69 0.68 -9.11
C GLN A 146 -1.49 0.63 -10.05
N VAL A 147 -1.64 -0.10 -11.14
CA VAL A 147 -0.64 -0.22 -12.21
C VAL A 147 -1.22 0.42 -13.45
N SER A 148 -0.44 1.30 -14.10
CA SER A 148 -0.83 1.88 -15.38
C SER A 148 0.28 1.85 -16.43
N TYR A 149 -0.12 1.86 -17.70
CA TYR A 149 0.74 1.93 -18.87
C TYR A 149 0.07 2.73 -19.99
N GLY A 150 0.86 3.53 -20.70
CA GLY A 150 0.45 4.19 -21.94
C GLY A 150 1.26 5.46 -22.19
N GLU A 151 0.68 6.47 -22.82
CA GLU A 151 1.40 7.69 -23.23
C GLU A 151 1.13 8.89 -22.31
N SER A 152 2.18 9.66 -22.04
CA SER A 152 2.07 10.87 -21.24
C SER A 152 1.29 11.95 -21.99
N GLY A 153 0.15 12.36 -21.43
CA GLY A 153 -0.70 13.42 -21.97
C GLY A 153 -1.97 12.90 -22.65
N ASP A 154 -2.09 11.57 -22.80
CA ASP A 154 -3.28 10.93 -23.31
C ASP A 154 -3.82 9.96 -22.26
N ALA A 155 -4.85 10.41 -21.51
CA ALA A 155 -5.38 9.64 -20.39
C ALA A 155 -6.37 8.56 -20.83
N GLU A 156 -7.01 8.71 -21.99
CA GLU A 156 -8.08 7.82 -22.46
C GLU A 156 -7.56 6.48 -22.97
N GLU A 157 -6.33 6.45 -23.50
CA GLU A 157 -5.70 5.23 -24.02
C GLU A 157 -4.87 4.45 -22.98
N ASN A 158 -4.76 4.96 -21.75
CA ASN A 158 -3.93 4.32 -20.73
C ASN A 158 -4.59 3.06 -20.15
N GLU A 159 -3.91 1.93 -20.26
CA GLU A 159 -4.27 0.71 -19.54
C GLU A 159 -4.04 0.95 -18.04
N THR A 160 -5.07 0.79 -17.22
CA THR A 160 -4.99 0.93 -15.76
C THR A 160 -5.69 -0.21 -15.07
N LYS A 161 -5.02 -0.84 -14.10
CA LYS A 161 -5.58 -1.92 -13.28
C LYS A 161 -5.32 -1.68 -11.80
N THR A 162 -6.33 -1.95 -10.99
CA THR A 162 -6.28 -1.85 -9.53
C THR A 162 -6.24 -3.24 -8.90
N PHE A 163 -5.45 -3.37 -7.85
CA PHE A 163 -5.29 -4.59 -7.06
C PHE A 163 -5.48 -4.26 -5.59
N ARG A 164 -6.06 -5.19 -4.83
CA ARG A 164 -5.94 -5.12 -3.38
C ARG A 164 -4.47 -5.33 -2.99
N VAL A 165 -4.05 -4.79 -1.85
CA VAL A 165 -2.64 -4.90 -1.39
C VAL A 165 -2.23 -6.36 -1.17
N GLU A 166 -3.15 -7.25 -0.83
CA GLU A 166 -2.85 -8.68 -0.67
C GLU A 166 -2.45 -9.35 -1.99
N LEU A 167 -2.82 -8.77 -3.14
CA LEU A 167 -2.43 -9.21 -4.49
C LEU A 167 -1.20 -8.45 -5.02
N LYS A 168 -0.30 -8.05 -4.11
CA LYS A 168 0.88 -7.25 -4.44
C LYS A 168 1.80 -7.89 -5.47
N GLU A 169 1.92 -9.22 -5.46
CA GLU A 169 2.74 -9.95 -6.44
C GLU A 169 2.15 -9.86 -7.85
N ASP A 170 0.83 -9.95 -8.00
CA ASP A 170 0.17 -9.78 -9.30
C ASP A 170 0.34 -8.36 -9.83
N ALA A 171 0.25 -7.36 -8.96
CA ALA A 171 0.49 -5.97 -9.31
C ALA A 171 1.94 -5.75 -9.76
N LEU A 172 2.92 -6.30 -9.01
CA LEU A 172 4.33 -6.21 -9.36
C LEU A 172 4.63 -6.91 -10.69
N ASN A 173 4.08 -8.10 -10.92
CA ASN A 173 4.25 -8.85 -12.17
C ASN A 173 3.66 -8.10 -13.37
N LEU A 174 2.48 -7.50 -13.23
CA LEU A 174 1.92 -6.64 -14.27
C LEU A 174 2.83 -5.44 -14.55
N TYR A 175 3.33 -4.78 -13.50
CA TYR A 175 4.23 -3.65 -13.65
C TYR A 175 5.54 -4.04 -14.36
N LYS A 176 6.14 -5.19 -14.03
CA LYS A 176 7.31 -5.75 -14.74
C LYS A 176 7.03 -5.98 -16.22
N SER A 177 5.84 -6.47 -16.56
CA SER A 177 5.42 -6.64 -17.95
C SER A 177 5.34 -5.30 -18.69
N PHE A 178 4.86 -4.24 -18.04
CA PHE A 178 4.80 -2.90 -18.61
C PHE A 178 6.17 -2.23 -18.69
N LEU A 179 7.04 -2.42 -17.71
CA LEU A 179 8.44 -1.98 -17.77
C LEU A 179 9.15 -2.63 -18.96
N SER A 180 8.95 -3.91 -19.21
CA SER A 180 9.53 -4.62 -20.36
C SER A 180 9.09 -4.04 -21.71
N LYS A 181 7.85 -3.53 -21.80
CA LYS A 181 7.34 -2.82 -23.00
C LYS A 181 7.90 -1.40 -23.11
N THR A 182 8.11 -0.73 -21.97
CA THR A 182 8.47 0.70 -21.91
C THR A 182 9.97 0.95 -22.03
N ILE A 183 10.78 0.07 -21.43
CA ILE A 183 12.24 0.10 -21.46
C ILE A 183 12.70 -0.56 -22.74
N ILE A 184 12.94 0.28 -23.74
CA ILE A 184 13.43 -0.15 -25.05
C ILE A 184 14.88 -0.62 -24.87
N LYS A 185 15.15 -1.90 -25.15
CA LYS A 185 16.51 -2.42 -25.30
C LYS A 185 17.09 -1.80 -26.57
N GLU A 186 18.19 -1.07 -26.42
CA GLU A 186 18.98 -0.58 -27.57
C GLU A 186 19.91 -1.67 -28.08
#